data_AF-A0A8D2DI04-F1
#
_entry.id   AF-A0A8D2DI04-F1
#
_cell.length_a   1.000
_cell.length_b   1.000
_cell.length_c   1.000
_cell.angle_alpha   90.00
_cell.angle_beta   90.00
_cell.angle_gamma   90.00
#
_symmetry.space_group_name_H-M   'P 1'
#
loop_
_entity.id
_entity.type
_entity.pdbx_description
1 polymer ?
#
loop_
_entity_poly.entity_id
_entity_poly.type
_entity_poly.pdbx_seq_one_letter_code
_entity_poly.pdbx_strand_id
1 'polypeptide(L)'
;MSAGPLVGYSSSGSEDEAEDEARTRPATGGCRRGQSPVPSQRFPVPDSVLNMFPSTEERPEDDSAKHGGRVRTFPHERGNWATHVYLPYEARDEFLELLDMLLPHAQTYVPQLVRMEAFHLSLSQSVVLRHHWILPFVQALKDRMASFHRLESQPKVA
;
A
#
# COMPACT_ATOMS: atom_id res chain seq x y z
N MET A 1 -36.52 22.56 25.24
CA MET A 1 -35.77 21.44 24.64
C MET A 1 -34.38 22.00 24.34
N SER A 2 -33.38 21.60 25.14
CA SER A 2 -32.04 22.21 25.14
C SER A 2 -31.11 21.45 24.20
N ALA A 3 -30.49 22.15 23.26
CA ALA A 3 -29.50 21.59 22.35
C ALA A 3 -28.14 21.48 23.07
N GLY A 4 -27.58 20.25 23.11
CA GLY A 4 -26.22 20.04 23.64
C GLY A 4 -25.15 20.52 22.65
N PRO A 5 -23.98 21.00 23.11
CA PRO A 5 -22.93 21.46 22.22
C PRO A 5 -22.18 20.27 21.60
N LEU A 6 -21.92 20.38 20.29
CA LEU A 6 -21.08 19.49 19.49
C LEU A 6 -19.62 19.58 19.93
N VAL A 7 -18.99 18.42 20.10
CA VAL A 7 -17.57 18.26 20.46
C VAL A 7 -16.69 18.73 19.29
N GLY A 8 -15.92 19.79 19.51
CA GLY A 8 -14.87 20.23 18.60
C GLY A 8 -13.56 19.52 18.91
N TYR A 9 -13.05 18.73 17.95
CA TYR A 9 -11.67 18.25 17.98
C TYR A 9 -10.78 19.36 17.41
N SER A 10 -9.82 19.84 18.19
CA SER A 10 -8.72 20.66 17.67
C SER A 10 -7.49 19.78 17.58
N SER A 11 -7.11 19.46 16.34
CA SER A 11 -5.82 18.87 15.99
C SER A 11 -4.71 19.85 16.36
N SER A 12 -3.73 19.39 17.14
CA SER A 12 -2.49 20.13 17.37
C SER A 12 -1.34 19.29 16.82
N GLY A 13 -0.91 19.65 15.61
CA GLY A 13 0.37 19.23 15.06
C GLY A 13 1.44 20.19 15.57
N SER A 14 2.52 19.64 16.11
CA SER A 14 3.73 20.38 16.45
C SER A 14 4.92 19.65 15.84
N GLU A 15 5.50 20.28 14.82
CA GLU A 15 6.83 20.02 14.29
C GLU A 15 7.74 21.06 14.95
N ASP A 16 8.79 20.66 15.66
CA ASP A 16 9.84 21.57 16.13
C ASP A 16 11.21 20.95 15.86
N GLU A 17 11.86 21.50 14.84
CA GLU A 17 13.29 21.41 14.54
C GLU A 17 14.00 22.53 15.30
N ALA A 18 15.04 22.22 16.09
CA ALA A 18 16.11 23.18 16.40
C ALA A 18 17.30 22.49 17.10
N GLU A 19 18.38 22.32 16.35
CA GLU A 19 19.75 22.21 16.86
C GLU A 19 20.39 23.60 16.77
N ASP A 20 20.85 24.19 17.89
CA ASP A 20 22.15 24.87 17.89
C ASP A 20 22.71 25.24 19.28
N GLU A 21 24.05 25.28 19.27
CA GLU A 21 25.12 25.60 20.22
C GLU A 21 24.90 26.26 21.60
N ALA A 22 25.50 25.55 22.56
CA ALA A 22 26.34 25.99 23.68
C ALA A 22 26.52 27.50 23.96
N ARG A 23 26.08 27.92 25.17
CA ARG A 23 26.62 29.10 25.86
C ARG A 23 27.10 28.79 27.28
N THR A 24 28.28 29.33 27.55
CA THR A 24 29.11 29.27 28.76
C THR A 24 28.49 30.01 29.95
N ARG A 25 28.78 29.51 31.17
CA ARG A 25 28.29 29.93 32.50
C ARG A 25 28.61 31.39 32.89
N PRO A 26 27.91 31.92 33.92
CA PRO A 26 28.62 32.07 35.20
C PRO A 26 27.83 31.64 36.46
N ALA A 27 28.58 31.23 37.49
CA ALA A 27 28.16 31.06 38.89
C ALA A 27 27.82 32.44 39.50
N THR A 28 27.04 32.62 40.57
CA THR A 28 27.08 31.99 41.89
C THR A 28 25.86 32.52 42.67
N GLY A 29 25.16 31.69 43.45
CA GLY A 29 24.06 32.17 44.28
C GLY A 29 23.44 31.03 45.07
N GLY A 30 23.99 30.76 46.25
CA GLY A 30 23.60 29.65 47.08
C GLY A 30 22.22 29.82 47.72
N CYS A 31 21.48 28.71 47.79
CA CYS A 31 20.61 28.41 48.91
C CYS A 31 20.47 26.89 49.01
N ARG A 32 21.19 26.28 49.96
CA ARG A 32 21.00 24.88 50.34
C ARG A 32 19.67 24.77 51.07
N ARG A 33 18.70 24.10 50.46
CA ARG A 33 17.60 23.46 51.21
C ARG A 33 17.34 22.10 50.59
N GLY A 34 17.70 21.06 51.32
CA GLY A 34 17.67 19.68 50.85
C GLY A 34 16.27 19.25 50.42
N GLN A 35 16.18 18.68 49.22
CA GLN A 35 15.14 17.74 48.82
C GLN A 35 15.83 16.66 47.99
N SER A 36 15.68 15.42 48.42
CA SER A 36 16.16 14.19 47.79
C SER A 36 15.74 14.07 46.32
N PRO A 37 16.49 13.36 45.45
CA PRO A 37 16.01 13.04 44.12
C PRO A 37 14.75 12.18 44.25
N VAL A 38 13.61 12.71 43.84
CA VAL A 38 12.37 11.91 43.74
C VAL A 38 12.67 10.85 42.69
N PRO A 39 12.65 9.55 43.03
CA PRO A 39 12.83 8.52 42.01
C PRO A 39 11.70 8.71 41.01
N SER A 40 12.03 8.88 39.73
CA SER A 40 11.04 8.83 38.66
C SER A 40 10.42 7.45 38.72
N GLN A 41 9.31 7.31 39.43
CA GLN A 41 8.50 6.10 39.43
C GLN A 41 7.91 5.99 38.03
N ARG A 42 8.67 5.41 37.12
CA ARG A 42 8.12 4.91 35.87
C ARG A 42 7.19 3.78 36.28
N PHE A 43 5.90 4.05 36.24
CA PHE A 43 4.90 3.00 36.39
C PHE A 43 5.14 1.96 35.29
N PRO A 44 5.09 0.65 35.61
CA PRO A 44 5.17 -0.37 34.58
C PRO A 44 4.05 -0.13 33.56
N VAL A 45 4.38 -0.27 32.28
CA VAL A 45 3.37 -0.20 31.22
C VAL A 45 2.35 -1.31 31.50
N PRO A 46 1.04 -1.00 31.57
CA PRO A 46 0.02 -2.01 31.83
C PRO A 46 0.09 -3.15 30.82
N ASP A 47 -0.17 -4.38 31.28
CA ASP A 47 -0.18 -5.58 30.41
C ASP A 47 -1.16 -5.42 29.23
N SER A 48 -2.25 -4.65 29.41
CA SER A 48 -3.18 -4.32 28.33
C SER A 48 -2.52 -3.58 27.17
N VAL A 49 -1.56 -2.68 27.44
CA VAL A 49 -0.81 -1.93 26.43
C VAL A 49 0.32 -2.77 25.85
N LEU A 50 0.97 -3.61 26.67
CA LEU A 50 1.99 -4.56 26.20
C LEU A 50 1.39 -5.61 25.24
N ASN A 51 0.15 -6.03 25.49
CA ASN A 51 -0.56 -7.02 24.67
C ASN A 51 -1.28 -6.42 23.46
N MET A 52 -1.33 -5.08 23.30
CA MET A 52 -1.85 -4.44 22.08
C MET A 52 -0.93 -4.64 20.87
N PHE A 53 0.36 -4.89 21.11
CA PHE A 53 1.37 -5.09 20.08
C PHE A 53 2.15 -6.37 20.39
N PRO A 54 1.57 -7.56 20.14
CA PRO A 54 2.30 -8.81 20.31
C PRO A 54 3.62 -8.71 19.54
N SER A 55 4.73 -9.05 20.21
CA SER A 55 6.09 -8.96 19.66
C SER A 55 6.33 -9.85 18.43
N THR A 56 5.36 -10.70 18.10
CA THR A 56 5.30 -11.47 16.88
C THR A 56 4.43 -10.70 15.90
N GLU A 57 5.07 -9.98 14.98
CA GLU A 57 4.42 -9.54 13.73
C GLU A 57 4.04 -10.80 12.95
N GLU A 58 2.93 -11.45 13.33
CA GLU A 58 2.36 -12.57 12.59
C GLU A 58 1.83 -12.01 11.28
N ARG A 59 2.72 -11.99 10.28
CA ARG A 59 2.40 -11.53 8.95
C ARG A 59 1.25 -12.40 8.43
N PRO A 60 0.10 -11.81 8.02
CA PRO A 60 -0.98 -12.60 7.47
C PRO A 60 -0.49 -13.43 6.29
N GLU A 61 -0.58 -14.76 6.38
CA GLU A 61 -0.26 -15.65 5.28
C GLU A 61 -1.30 -15.51 4.16
N ASP A 62 -0.82 -15.44 2.92
CA ASP A 62 -1.68 -15.29 1.74
C ASP A 62 -2.18 -16.67 1.30
N ASP A 63 -3.46 -16.95 1.56
CA ASP A 63 -4.09 -18.20 1.15
C ASP A 63 -4.44 -18.16 -0.34
N SER A 64 -3.57 -18.75 -1.17
CA SER A 64 -3.73 -18.80 -2.62
C SER A 64 -5.04 -19.47 -3.09
N ALA A 65 -5.65 -20.34 -2.27
CA ALA A 65 -6.92 -20.98 -2.63
C ALA A 65 -8.06 -19.96 -2.76
N LYS A 66 -8.02 -18.87 -1.96
CA LYS A 66 -8.97 -17.74 -2.06
C LYS A 66 -8.79 -16.92 -3.33
N HIS A 67 -7.70 -17.14 -4.06
CA HIS A 67 -7.30 -16.38 -5.24
C HIS A 67 -7.22 -17.25 -6.51
N GLY A 68 -7.91 -18.41 -6.52
CA GLY A 68 -7.90 -19.33 -7.66
C GLY A 68 -6.51 -19.91 -7.94
N GLY A 69 -5.70 -20.10 -6.89
CA GLY A 69 -4.33 -20.59 -6.98
C GLY A 69 -3.30 -19.52 -7.37
N ARG A 70 -3.70 -18.25 -7.53
CA ARG A 70 -2.77 -17.16 -7.84
C ARG A 70 -1.99 -16.77 -6.60
N VAL A 71 -0.68 -16.67 -6.74
CA VAL A 71 0.23 -16.24 -5.68
C VAL A 71 0.65 -14.80 -5.94
N ARG A 72 0.56 -13.95 -4.92
CA ARG A 72 1.02 -12.56 -5.03
C ARG A 72 2.54 -12.51 -5.00
N THR A 73 3.13 -11.73 -5.90
CA THR A 73 4.60 -11.53 -5.94
C THR A 73 5.12 -10.78 -4.73
N PHE A 74 4.28 -9.93 -4.12
CA PHE A 74 4.59 -9.20 -2.91
C PHE A 74 3.40 -9.23 -1.93
N PRO A 75 3.68 -9.34 -0.63
CA PRO A 75 2.68 -9.23 0.42
C PRO A 75 2.07 -7.82 0.47
N HIS A 76 0.79 -7.73 0.87
CA HIS A 76 0.14 -6.42 1.02
C HIS A 76 0.65 -5.70 2.26
N GLU A 77 0.94 -4.41 2.10
CA GLU A 77 1.31 -3.50 3.18
C GLU A 77 0.42 -2.25 3.09
N ARG A 78 -0.01 -1.72 4.23
CA ARG A 78 -0.90 -0.56 4.26
C ARG A 78 -0.24 0.63 3.56
N GLY A 79 -0.95 1.21 2.59
CA GLY A 79 -0.46 2.34 1.80
C GLY A 79 0.37 1.94 0.57
N ASN A 80 0.67 0.66 0.39
CA ASN A 80 1.30 0.10 -0.80
C ASN A 80 0.24 -0.51 -1.74
N TRP A 81 0.27 -0.10 -3.00
CA TRP A 81 -0.69 -0.50 -4.04
C TRP A 81 0.00 -1.28 -5.14
N ALA A 82 -0.58 -2.42 -5.51
CA ALA A 82 -0.16 -3.16 -6.69
C ALA A 82 -0.53 -2.37 -7.95
N THR A 83 0.47 -2.02 -8.75
CA THR A 83 0.32 -1.19 -9.95
C THR A 83 0.86 -1.93 -11.16
N HIS A 84 0.12 -1.90 -12.26
CA HIS A 84 0.47 -2.57 -13.50
C HIS A 84 -0.04 -1.74 -14.69
N VAL A 85 0.81 -1.51 -15.69
CA VAL A 85 0.47 -0.77 -16.91
C VAL A 85 0.23 -1.75 -18.04
N TYR A 86 -0.89 -1.60 -18.74
CA TYR A 86 -1.29 -2.49 -19.81
C TYR A 86 -2.14 -1.77 -20.87
N LEU A 87 -2.23 -2.38 -22.05
CA LEU A 87 -3.19 -2.02 -23.09
C LEU A 87 -4.42 -2.93 -22.97
N PRO A 88 -5.64 -2.41 -22.79
CA PRO A 88 -6.84 -3.23 -22.76
C PRO A 88 -7.10 -3.84 -24.14
N TYR A 89 -7.48 -5.12 -24.16
CA TYR A 89 -7.95 -5.79 -25.37
C TYR A 89 -9.44 -6.08 -25.23
N GLU A 90 -10.24 -5.42 -26.06
CA GLU A 90 -11.67 -5.69 -26.19
C GLU A 90 -11.86 -6.95 -27.04
N ALA A 91 -12.08 -8.07 -26.36
CA ALA A 91 -12.32 -9.34 -27.00
C ALA A 91 -13.65 -9.32 -27.77
N ARG A 92 -13.57 -9.59 -29.08
CA ARG A 92 -14.75 -9.78 -29.94
C ARG A 92 -15.29 -11.20 -29.78
N ASP A 93 -16.55 -11.40 -30.16
CA ASP A 93 -17.22 -12.70 -30.08
C ASP A 93 -16.43 -13.81 -30.78
N GLU A 94 -15.87 -13.55 -31.97
CA GLU A 94 -15.01 -14.48 -32.71
C GLU A 94 -13.81 -14.99 -31.88
N PHE A 95 -13.18 -14.09 -31.11
CA PHE A 95 -12.05 -14.44 -30.24
C PHE A 95 -12.53 -15.26 -29.03
N LEU A 96 -13.69 -14.90 -28.47
CA LEU A 96 -14.28 -15.60 -27.33
C LEU A 96 -14.72 -17.01 -27.70
N GLU A 97 -15.31 -17.20 -28.89
CA GLU A 97 -15.67 -18.49 -29.46
C GLU A 97 -14.44 -19.36 -29.71
N LEU A 98 -13.37 -18.77 -30.28
CA LEU A 98 -12.10 -19.46 -30.43
C LEU A 98 -11.54 -19.92 -29.07
N LEU A 99 -11.60 -19.05 -28.07
CA LEU A 99 -11.16 -19.38 -26.71
C LEU A 99 -12.01 -20.49 -26.08
N ASP A 100 -13.32 -20.51 -26.34
CA ASP A 100 -14.24 -21.57 -25.89
C ASP A 100 -13.97 -22.91 -26.57
N MET A 101 -13.38 -22.93 -27.77
CA MET A 101 -12.90 -24.16 -28.40
C MET A 101 -11.53 -24.60 -27.88
N LEU A 102 -10.62 -23.64 -27.65
CA LEU A 102 -9.24 -23.93 -27.24
C LEU A 102 -9.11 -24.36 -25.78
N LEU A 103 -9.85 -23.71 -24.88
CA LEU A 103 -9.72 -23.95 -23.44
C LEU A 103 -10.07 -25.40 -23.03
N PRO A 104 -11.18 -26.02 -23.48
CA PRO A 104 -11.47 -27.41 -23.16
C PRO A 104 -10.37 -28.36 -23.65
N HIS A 105 -9.80 -28.08 -24.83
CA HIS A 105 -8.70 -28.87 -25.35
C HIS A 105 -7.44 -28.74 -24.48
N ALA A 106 -7.07 -27.53 -24.10
CA ALA A 106 -5.94 -27.29 -23.20
C ALA A 106 -6.15 -27.91 -21.81
N GLN A 107 -7.39 -27.91 -21.31
CA GLN A 107 -7.77 -28.53 -20.03
C GLN A 107 -7.59 -30.06 -20.02
N THR A 108 -7.53 -30.73 -21.17
CA THR A 108 -7.17 -32.16 -21.22
C THR A 108 -5.74 -32.42 -20.74
N TYR A 109 -4.84 -31.44 -20.89
CA TYR A 109 -3.45 -31.51 -20.44
C TYR A 109 -3.24 -30.80 -19.10
N VAL A 110 -3.96 -29.70 -18.86
CA VAL A 110 -3.85 -28.87 -17.66
C VAL A 110 -5.25 -28.55 -17.12
N PRO A 111 -5.86 -29.45 -16.31
CA PRO A 111 -7.25 -29.33 -15.89
C PRO A 111 -7.59 -28.08 -15.09
N GLN A 112 -6.60 -27.48 -14.43
CA GLN A 112 -6.76 -26.28 -13.59
C GLN A 112 -6.79 -24.96 -14.37
N LEU A 113 -6.71 -24.98 -15.72
CA LEU A 113 -6.83 -23.76 -16.52
C LEU A 113 -8.22 -23.14 -16.36
N VAL A 114 -8.26 -21.83 -16.17
CA VAL A 114 -9.50 -21.05 -15.99
C VAL A 114 -9.55 -19.96 -17.06
N ARG A 115 -10.72 -19.76 -17.67
CA ARG A 115 -10.97 -18.67 -18.62
C ARG A 115 -10.86 -17.32 -17.91
N MET A 116 -10.16 -16.38 -18.51
CA MET A 116 -10.15 -14.99 -18.03
C MET A 116 -11.31 -14.19 -18.62
N GLU A 117 -11.85 -13.27 -17.83
CA GLU A 117 -12.96 -12.40 -18.23
C GLU A 117 -12.49 -11.15 -19.00
N ALA A 118 -11.26 -10.70 -18.73
CA ALA A 118 -10.68 -9.51 -19.33
C ALA A 118 -9.27 -9.78 -19.85
N PHE A 119 -8.97 -9.19 -21.00
CA PHE A 119 -7.73 -9.42 -21.73
C PHE A 119 -6.96 -8.13 -21.88
N HIS A 120 -5.64 -8.23 -21.87
CA HIS A 120 -4.76 -7.09 -22.01
C HIS A 120 -3.37 -7.51 -22.47
N LEU A 121 -2.61 -6.54 -22.98
CA LEU A 121 -1.18 -6.67 -23.23
C LEU A 121 -0.41 -5.89 -22.16
N SER A 122 0.36 -6.59 -21.34
CA SER A 122 1.21 -6.00 -20.30
C SER A 122 2.31 -5.13 -20.91
N LEU A 123 2.46 -3.91 -20.39
CA LEU A 123 3.57 -3.00 -20.73
C LEU A 123 4.56 -2.86 -19.57
N SER A 124 4.17 -3.28 -18.36
CA SER A 124 5.05 -3.30 -17.20
C SER A 124 4.91 -4.61 -16.43
N GLN A 125 5.81 -4.86 -15.48
CA GLN A 125 5.55 -5.83 -14.42
C GLN A 125 4.57 -5.26 -13.39
N SER A 126 4.07 -6.10 -12.48
CA SER A 126 3.34 -5.63 -11.30
C SER A 126 4.33 -5.09 -10.27
N VAL A 127 4.23 -3.80 -9.96
CA VAL A 127 5.12 -3.08 -9.05
C VAL A 127 4.35 -2.50 -7.87
N VAL A 128 5.04 -2.26 -6.76
CA VAL A 128 4.46 -1.59 -5.60
C VAL A 128 4.57 -0.07 -5.79
N LEU A 129 3.43 0.63 -5.66
CA LEU A 129 3.37 2.08 -5.67
C LEU A 129 2.76 2.58 -4.36
N ARG A 130 3.40 3.57 -3.73
CA ARG A 130 2.83 4.21 -2.54
C ARG A 130 1.61 5.04 -2.91
N HIS A 131 0.58 5.05 -2.05
CA HIS A 131 -0.69 5.68 -2.38
C HIS A 131 -0.55 7.16 -2.79
N HIS A 132 0.33 7.92 -2.10
CA HIS A 132 0.59 9.32 -2.39
C HIS A 132 1.20 9.57 -3.78
N TRP A 133 1.77 8.54 -4.41
CA TRP A 133 2.38 8.63 -5.74
C TRP A 133 1.47 8.18 -6.87
N ILE A 134 0.29 7.62 -6.58
CA ILE A 134 -0.64 7.14 -7.60
C ILE A 134 -1.00 8.25 -8.58
N LEU A 135 -1.45 9.41 -8.06
CA LEU A 135 -1.88 10.51 -8.92
C LEU A 135 -0.73 11.13 -9.74
N PRO A 136 0.44 11.47 -9.14
CA PRO A 136 1.60 11.93 -9.91
C PRO A 136 2.06 10.94 -10.97
N PHE A 137 2.08 9.64 -10.65
CA PHE A 137 2.46 8.58 -11.59
C PHE A 137 1.51 8.50 -12.77
N VAL A 138 0.20 8.51 -12.52
CA VAL A 138 -0.82 8.47 -13.58
C VAL A 138 -0.71 9.70 -14.48
N GLN A 139 -0.49 10.90 -13.93
CA GLN A 139 -0.34 12.11 -14.74
C GLN A 139 0.91 12.05 -15.61
N ALA A 140 2.06 11.71 -15.02
CA ALA A 140 3.31 11.57 -15.77
C ALA A 140 3.21 10.50 -16.87
N LEU A 141 2.49 9.41 -16.62
CA LEU A 141 2.23 8.39 -17.62
C LEU A 141 1.35 8.93 -18.76
N LYS A 142 0.27 9.64 -18.44
CA LYS A 142 -0.61 10.29 -19.44
C LYS A 142 0.18 11.27 -20.31
N ASP A 143 0.99 12.13 -19.71
CA ASP A 143 1.76 13.13 -20.45
C ASP A 143 2.77 12.48 -21.41
N ARG A 144 3.43 11.39 -20.97
CA ARG A 144 4.36 10.63 -21.81
C ARG A 144 3.66 9.84 -22.91
N MET A 145 2.45 9.34 -22.65
CA MET A 145 1.68 8.55 -23.61
C MET A 145 0.90 9.43 -24.60
N ALA A 146 0.74 10.73 -24.32
CA ALA A 146 -0.06 11.64 -25.15
C ALA A 146 0.44 11.77 -26.60
N SER A 147 1.73 11.57 -26.86
CA SER A 147 2.31 11.62 -28.20
C SER A 147 2.09 10.35 -29.03
N PHE A 148 1.61 9.26 -28.42
CA PHE A 148 1.43 8.00 -29.11
C PHE A 148 0.04 7.93 -29.76
N HIS A 149 0.01 7.58 -31.04
CA HIS A 149 -1.23 7.32 -31.75
C HIS A 149 -1.76 5.92 -31.44
N ARG A 150 -3.03 5.68 -31.76
CA ARG A 150 -3.65 4.36 -31.63
C ARG A 150 -2.84 3.32 -32.39
N LEU A 151 -2.39 2.29 -31.67
CA LEU A 151 -1.74 1.13 -32.25
C LEU A 151 -2.81 0.10 -32.60
N GLU A 152 -2.86 -0.31 -33.86
CA GLU A 152 -3.69 -1.44 -34.29
C GLU A 152 -2.84 -2.73 -34.21
N SER A 153 -3.05 -3.52 -33.16
CA SER A 153 -2.47 -4.85 -33.09
C SER A 153 -3.37 -5.83 -33.85
N GLN A 154 -3.13 -6.00 -35.14
CA GLN A 154 -3.71 -7.11 -35.88
C GLN A 154 -2.88 -8.38 -35.59
N PRO A 155 -3.47 -9.47 -35.07
CA PRO A 155 -2.77 -10.75 -35.04
C PRO A 155 -2.51 -11.17 -36.49
N LYS A 156 -1.24 -11.10 -36.91
CA LYS A 156 -0.82 -11.55 -38.23
C LYS A 156 -0.86 -13.08 -38.24
N VAL A 157 -1.97 -13.63 -38.72
CA VAL A 157 -2.07 -15.06 -39.03
C VAL A 157 -1.15 -15.31 -40.23
N ALA A 158 -0.15 -16.16 -40.04
CA ALA A 158 0.74 -16.66 -41.08
C ALA A 158 0.23 -18.01 -41.60
#